data_AF-A0A8X6YUU7-F1
#
_entry.id   AF-A0A8X6YUU7-F1
#
_cell.length_a   1.000
_cell.length_b   1.000
_cell.length_c   1.000
_cell.angle_alpha   90.00
_cell.angle_beta   90.00
_cell.angle_gamma   90.00
#
_symmetry.space_group_name_H-M   'P 1'
#
loop_
_entity.id
_entity.type
_entity.pdbx_description
1 polymer ?
#
loop_
_entity_poly.entity_id
_entity_poly.type
_entity_poly.pdbx_seq_one_letter_code
_entity_poly.pdbx_strand_id
1 'polypeptide(L)'
;MDEKKKLKKTRAIIRTAVTKTRNKLKNELNSQSFDTLHEHFDYLNENLKELKELDKKIQNIIEVEKEFDAEIQSAFGYNEKISVLCSKIKIKIKNLSKNDSSVSSQTTLNVQNDSLNNSINGSSVSSNSNINSVRLPKLQIDKYFGDPCLWLEFWNKFQNSIDKNETL
;
A
#
# COMPACT_ATOMS: atom_id res chain seq x y z
N MET A 1 25.08 23.90 -27.60
CA MET A 1 23.94 24.83 -27.34
C MET A 1 22.59 24.16 -27.62
N ASP A 2 22.47 23.35 -28.69
CA ASP A 2 21.21 22.72 -29.08
C ASP A 2 20.69 21.62 -28.14
N GLU A 3 21.57 20.84 -27.51
CA GLU A 3 21.17 19.75 -26.62
C GLU A 3 20.46 20.25 -25.36
N LYS A 4 21.05 21.21 -24.65
CA LYS A 4 20.44 21.86 -23.47
C LYS A 4 19.07 22.45 -23.81
N LYS A 5 18.95 23.12 -24.96
CA LYS A 5 17.68 23.70 -25.43
C LYS A 5 16.64 22.61 -25.71
N LYS A 6 17.05 21.49 -26.33
CA LYS A 6 16.19 20.33 -26.59
C LYS A 6 15.71 19.70 -25.29
N LEU A 7 16.60 19.45 -24.32
CA LEU A 7 16.25 18.90 -23.01
C LEU A 7 15.27 19.79 -22.25
N LYS A 8 15.52 21.11 -22.20
CA LYS A 8 14.60 22.07 -21.56
C LYS A 8 13.22 22.08 -22.23
N LYS A 9 13.15 21.94 -23.57
CA LYS A 9 11.90 21.83 -24.33
C LYS A 9 11.14 20.53 -24.01
N THR A 10 11.82 19.38 -24.05
CA THR A 10 11.22 18.08 -23.68
C THR A 10 10.69 18.09 -22.25
N ARG A 11 11.46 18.64 -21.31
CA ARG A 11 11.03 18.81 -19.92
C ARG A 11 9.75 19.64 -19.80
N ALA A 12 9.64 20.75 -20.54
CA ALA A 12 8.43 21.58 -20.51
C ALA A 12 7.19 20.81 -21.00
N ILE A 13 7.34 19.97 -22.02
CA ILE A 13 6.27 19.10 -22.53
C ILE A 13 5.85 18.09 -21.46
N ILE A 14 6.79 17.41 -20.82
CA ILE A 14 6.50 16.43 -19.76
C ILE A 14 5.88 17.12 -18.53
N ARG A 15 6.39 18.28 -18.10
CA ARG A 15 5.74 19.06 -17.03
C ARG A 15 4.28 19.39 -17.37
N THR A 16 4.00 19.72 -18.63
CA THR A 16 2.62 19.96 -19.09
C THR A 16 1.77 18.68 -18.98
N ALA A 17 2.27 17.55 -19.45
CA ALA A 17 1.59 16.25 -19.35
C ALA A 17 1.33 15.85 -17.89
N VAL A 18 2.37 15.90 -17.05
CA VAL A 18 2.30 15.64 -15.61
C VAL A 18 1.28 16.55 -14.92
N THR A 19 1.27 17.85 -15.25
CA THR A 19 0.31 18.81 -14.69
C THR A 19 -1.13 18.46 -15.07
N LYS A 20 -1.37 18.06 -16.33
CA LYS A 20 -2.69 17.63 -16.81
C LYS A 20 -3.15 16.36 -16.08
N THR A 21 -2.32 15.31 -16.05
CA THR A 21 -2.64 14.04 -15.36
C THR A 21 -2.86 14.26 -13.87
N ARG A 22 -2.02 15.08 -13.22
CA ARG A 22 -2.16 15.46 -11.81
C ARG A 22 -3.50 16.15 -11.54
N ASN A 23 -3.90 17.10 -12.38
CA ASN A 23 -5.17 17.81 -12.20
C ASN A 23 -6.37 16.86 -12.40
N LYS A 24 -6.31 15.99 -13.41
CA LYS A 24 -7.32 14.95 -13.64
C LYS A 24 -7.47 14.05 -12.41
N LEU A 25 -6.37 13.48 -11.94
CA LEU A 25 -6.32 12.65 -10.73
C LEU A 25 -6.83 13.38 -9.48
N LYS A 26 -6.51 14.67 -9.32
CA LYS A 26 -6.98 15.48 -8.19
C LYS A 26 -8.50 15.64 -8.20
N ASN A 27 -9.10 15.87 -9.38
CA ASN A 27 -10.53 16.09 -9.53
C ASN A 27 -11.32 14.78 -9.38
N GLU A 28 -10.78 13.69 -9.91
CA GLU A 28 -11.45 12.39 -9.98
C GLU A 28 -11.10 11.46 -8.80
N LEU A 29 -10.25 11.90 -7.86
CA LEU A 29 -9.71 11.08 -6.77
C LEU A 29 -10.77 10.30 -5.96
N ASN A 30 -11.97 10.85 -5.86
CA ASN A 30 -13.07 10.27 -5.08
C ASN A 30 -14.12 9.54 -5.93
N SER A 31 -14.10 9.71 -7.26
CA SER A 31 -15.11 9.17 -8.18
C SER A 31 -14.59 8.04 -9.07
N GLN A 32 -13.27 7.91 -9.22
CA GLN A 32 -12.60 6.98 -10.12
C GLN A 32 -12.64 5.53 -9.59
N SER A 33 -12.78 4.54 -10.49
CA SER A 33 -12.63 3.11 -10.10
C SER A 33 -11.20 2.81 -9.67
N PHE A 34 -11.00 1.75 -8.88
CA PHE A 34 -9.67 1.34 -8.42
C PHE A 34 -8.69 1.16 -9.59
N ASP A 35 -9.08 0.41 -10.62
CA ASP A 35 -8.22 0.08 -11.76
C ASP A 35 -7.81 1.33 -12.53
N THR A 36 -8.77 2.20 -12.83
CA THR A 36 -8.49 3.42 -13.59
C THR A 36 -7.68 4.42 -12.76
N LEU A 37 -7.88 4.47 -11.44
CA LEU A 37 -7.05 5.27 -10.53
C LEU A 37 -5.61 4.75 -10.49
N HIS A 38 -5.43 3.43 -10.47
CA HIS A 38 -4.12 2.78 -10.50
C HIS A 38 -3.38 3.05 -11.81
N GLU A 39 -4.04 2.87 -12.97
CA GLU A 39 -3.47 3.11 -14.29
C GLU A 39 -2.98 4.56 -14.45
N HIS A 40 -3.82 5.54 -14.08
CA HIS A 40 -3.42 6.96 -14.15
C HIS A 40 -2.28 7.29 -13.17
N PHE A 41 -2.23 6.59 -12.03
CA PHE A 41 -1.15 6.75 -11.06
C PHE A 41 0.18 6.19 -11.59
N ASP A 42 0.17 5.05 -12.25
CA ASP A 42 1.35 4.46 -12.89
C ASP A 42 1.87 5.36 -14.00
N TYR A 43 0.98 5.82 -14.88
CA TYR A 43 1.32 6.79 -15.93
C TYR A 43 1.94 8.08 -15.35
N LEU A 44 1.40 8.60 -14.23
CA LEU A 44 1.98 9.75 -13.55
C LEU A 44 3.40 9.45 -13.02
N ASN A 45 3.62 8.27 -12.44
CA ASN A 45 4.93 7.86 -11.92
C ASN A 45 5.97 7.66 -13.02
N GLU A 46 5.60 7.12 -14.18
CA GLU A 46 6.51 6.99 -15.32
C GLU A 46 6.96 8.37 -15.82
N ASN A 47 6.02 9.29 -16.02
CA ASN A 47 6.35 10.65 -16.42
C ASN A 47 7.21 11.39 -15.36
N LEU A 48 7.00 11.12 -14.07
CA LEU A 48 7.84 11.65 -13.00
C LEU A 48 9.26 11.09 -13.04
N LYS A 49 9.42 9.81 -13.38
CA LYS A 49 10.73 9.17 -13.56
C LYS A 49 11.47 9.81 -14.73
N GLU A 50 10.79 9.98 -15.87
CA GLU A 50 11.36 10.65 -17.04
C GLU A 50 11.75 12.10 -16.72
N LEU A 51 10.90 12.83 -15.99
CA LEU A 51 11.17 14.20 -15.57
C LEU A 51 12.44 14.30 -14.70
N LYS A 52 12.61 13.38 -13.74
CA LYS A 52 13.82 13.32 -12.90
C LYS A 52 15.07 13.04 -13.73
N GLU A 53 14.99 12.16 -14.72
CA GLU A 53 16.12 11.88 -15.61
C GLU A 53 16.46 13.08 -16.49
N LEU A 54 15.47 13.83 -16.97
CA LEU A 54 15.71 15.09 -17.69
C LEU A 54 16.34 16.16 -16.81
N ASP A 55 15.85 16.32 -15.57
CA ASP A 55 16.43 17.29 -14.64
C ASP A 55 17.89 16.96 -14.33
N LYS A 56 18.25 15.68 -14.12
CA LYS A 56 19.65 15.24 -13.98
C LYS A 56 20.49 15.54 -15.23
N LYS A 57 19.99 15.23 -16.42
CA LYS A 57 20.70 15.51 -17.68
C LYS A 57 20.96 17.00 -17.86
N ILE A 58 19.97 17.84 -17.54
CA ILE A 58 20.11 19.29 -17.60
C ILE A 58 21.14 19.76 -16.57
N GLN A 59 21.06 19.26 -15.34
CA GLN A 59 21.99 19.57 -14.26
C GLN A 59 23.46 19.28 -14.64
N ASN A 60 23.71 18.14 -15.31
CA ASN A 60 25.06 17.75 -15.73
C ASN A 60 25.65 18.62 -16.84
N ILE A 61 24.83 19.37 -17.59
CA ILE A 61 25.28 20.19 -18.74
C ILE A 61 25.33 21.69 -18.35
N ILE A 62 24.89 22.07 -17.14
CA ILE A 62 24.97 23.45 -16.69
C ILE A 62 26.37 23.72 -16.11
N GLU A 63 27.12 24.60 -16.78
CA GLU A 63 28.46 25.02 -16.37
C GLU A 63 28.44 26.25 -15.44
N VAL A 64 27.37 27.05 -15.48
CA VAL A 64 27.24 28.30 -14.71
C VAL A 64 26.54 28.02 -13.38
N GLU A 65 27.24 28.22 -12.26
CA GLU A 65 26.77 27.93 -10.89
C GLU A 65 25.41 28.58 -10.56
N LYS A 66 25.22 29.87 -10.89
CA LYS A 66 23.93 30.55 -10.66
C LYS A 66 22.77 29.95 -11.47
N GLU A 67 23.04 29.46 -12.68
CA GLU A 67 22.01 28.80 -13.49
C GLU A 67 21.70 27.39 -12.95
N PHE A 68 22.69 26.73 -12.37
CA PHE A 68 22.56 25.42 -11.74
C PHE A 68 21.63 25.48 -10.53
N ASP A 69 21.85 26.42 -9.61
CA ASP A 69 21.01 26.60 -8.42
C ASP A 69 19.56 26.92 -8.78
N ALA A 70 19.37 27.82 -9.75
CA ALA A 70 18.04 28.17 -10.24
C ALA A 70 17.30 26.96 -10.84
N GLU A 71 18.04 26.09 -11.54
CA GLU A 71 17.48 24.89 -12.15
C GLU A 71 17.11 23.82 -11.10
N ILE A 72 17.96 23.63 -10.09
CA ILE A 72 17.69 22.77 -8.95
C ILE A 72 16.43 23.24 -8.21
N GLN A 73 16.35 24.54 -7.89
CA GLN A 73 15.20 25.10 -7.18
C GLN A 73 13.89 24.93 -7.96
N SER A 74 13.94 25.13 -9.28
CA SER A 74 12.84 24.88 -10.22
C SER A 74 12.38 23.41 -10.19
N ALA A 75 13.31 22.46 -10.19
CA ALA A 75 13.01 21.03 -10.12
C ALA A 75 12.39 20.63 -8.77
N PHE A 76 12.96 21.10 -7.65
CA PHE A 76 12.44 20.82 -6.30
C PHE A 76 11.03 21.36 -6.10
N GLY A 77 10.79 22.64 -6.40
CA GLY A 77 9.47 23.26 -6.22
C GLY A 77 8.38 22.63 -7.09
N TYR A 78 8.75 22.02 -8.22
CA TYR A 78 7.81 21.27 -9.05
C TYR A 78 7.53 19.86 -8.48
N ASN A 79 8.56 19.17 -8.01
CA ASN A 79 8.43 17.83 -7.40
C ASN A 79 7.62 17.83 -6.10
N GLU A 80 7.81 18.84 -5.24
CA GLU A 80 7.08 18.97 -3.98
C GLU A 80 5.55 19.01 -4.19
N LYS A 81 5.09 19.78 -5.19
CA LYS A 81 3.67 19.92 -5.56
C LYS A 81 3.04 18.58 -5.97
N ILE A 82 3.82 17.66 -6.51
CA ILE A 82 3.33 16.36 -6.99
C ILE A 82 3.38 15.31 -5.88
N SER A 83 4.43 15.34 -5.06
CA SER A 83 4.66 14.38 -3.97
C SER A 83 3.44 14.22 -3.05
N VAL A 84 2.82 15.34 -2.64
CA VAL A 84 1.64 15.33 -1.76
C VAL A 84 0.47 14.58 -2.40
N LEU A 85 0.22 14.77 -3.70
CA LEU A 85 -0.86 14.07 -4.38
C LEU A 85 -0.56 12.58 -4.53
N CYS A 86 0.69 12.23 -4.90
CA CYS A 86 1.10 10.83 -5.01
C CYS A 86 0.88 10.07 -3.70
N SER A 87 1.22 10.67 -2.57
CA SER A 87 0.97 10.07 -1.25
C SER A 87 -0.53 9.84 -0.99
N LYS A 88 -1.38 10.81 -1.33
CA LYS A 88 -2.85 10.68 -1.19
C LYS A 88 -3.40 9.54 -2.06
N ILE A 89 -2.94 9.42 -3.30
CA ILE A 89 -3.37 8.36 -4.22
C ILE A 89 -2.92 6.99 -3.72
N LYS A 90 -1.65 6.86 -3.28
CA LYS A 90 -1.15 5.60 -2.70
C LYS A 90 -1.98 5.13 -1.51
N ILE A 91 -2.35 6.05 -0.61
CA ILE A 91 -3.21 5.73 0.54
C ILE A 91 -4.60 5.29 0.07
N LYS A 92 -5.19 6.01 -0.90
CA LYS A 92 -6.51 5.68 -1.47
C LYS A 92 -6.51 4.27 -2.09
N ILE A 93 -5.55 3.97 -2.97
CA ILE A 93 -5.37 2.64 -3.59
C ILE A 93 -5.23 1.56 -2.51
N LYS A 94 -4.37 1.77 -1.51
CA LYS A 94 -4.18 0.83 -0.40
C LYS A 94 -5.48 0.56 0.38
N ASN A 95 -6.31 1.58 0.59
CA ASN A 95 -7.57 1.42 1.30
C ASN A 95 -8.64 0.69 0.47
N LEU A 96 -8.71 0.95 -0.84
CA LEU A 96 -9.64 0.24 -1.73
C LEU A 96 -9.29 -1.26 -1.82
N SER A 97 -8.00 -1.59 -1.96
CA SER A 97 -7.53 -2.98 -2.00
C SER A 97 -7.84 -3.78 -0.73
N LYS A 98 -7.83 -3.13 0.44
CA LYS A 98 -8.23 -3.76 1.72
C LYS A 98 -9.73 -4.07 1.80
N ASN A 99 -10.56 -3.23 1.19
CA ASN A 99 -12.01 -3.41 1.22
C ASN A 99 -12.44 -4.60 0.35
N ASP A 100 -11.84 -4.79 -0.83
CA ASP A 100 -12.13 -5.95 -1.69
C ASP A 100 -11.69 -7.28 -1.07
N SER A 101 -10.63 -7.25 -0.25
CA SER A 101 -10.15 -8.42 0.50
C SER A 101 -11.06 -8.80 1.68
N SER A 102 -12.01 -7.94 2.08
CA SER A 102 -12.89 -8.16 3.23
C SER A 102 -14.28 -8.72 2.88
N VAL A 103 -14.59 -8.92 1.59
CA VAL A 103 -15.90 -9.45 1.14
C VAL A 103 -15.93 -10.99 1.03
N SER A 104 -14.80 -11.68 1.19
CA SER A 104 -14.76 -13.15 1.27
C SER A 104 -14.42 -13.66 2.67
N SER A 105 -15.31 -13.39 3.64
CA SER A 105 -15.47 -14.14 4.89
C SER A 105 -16.76 -13.72 5.58
N GLN A 106 -17.91 -13.87 4.92
CA GLN A 106 -19.13 -14.15 5.66
C GLN A 106 -19.05 -15.62 6.13
N THR A 107 -18.37 -15.85 7.24
CA THR A 107 -18.69 -16.98 8.09
C THR A 107 -19.40 -16.40 9.30
N THR A 108 -20.72 -16.52 9.27
CA THR A 108 -21.59 -16.39 10.43
C THR A 108 -21.02 -17.20 11.59
N LEU A 109 -20.47 -16.55 12.60
CA LEU A 109 -20.36 -17.12 13.94
C LEU A 109 -21.02 -16.17 14.91
N ASN A 110 -22.22 -16.58 15.30
CA ASN A 110 -23.01 -16.10 16.41
C ASN A 110 -22.10 -15.71 17.58
N VAL A 111 -22.16 -14.44 17.99
CA VAL A 111 -21.80 -14.04 19.34
C VAL A 111 -22.93 -14.54 20.24
N GLN A 112 -22.80 -15.77 20.75
CA GLN A 112 -23.51 -16.17 21.97
C GLN A 112 -22.54 -15.99 23.12
N ASN A 113 -22.90 -15.04 23.98
CA ASN A 113 -22.26 -14.81 25.26
C ASN A 113 -22.39 -16.09 26.10
N ASP A 114 -21.27 -16.68 26.49
CA ASP A 114 -21.24 -17.64 27.58
C ASP A 114 -21.59 -16.91 28.88
N SER A 115 -22.80 -17.15 29.37
CA SER A 115 -23.18 -16.96 30.77
C SER A 115 -23.71 -18.29 31.26
N LEU A 116 -22.90 -18.92 32.10
CA LEU A 116 -23.19 -20.15 32.84
C LEU A 116 -24.60 -20.14 33.44
N ASN A 117 -25.45 -21.09 33.07
CA ASN A 117 -26.35 -21.72 34.04
C ASN A 117 -26.74 -23.14 33.64
N ASN A 118 -26.64 -24.01 34.62
CA ASN A 118 -26.91 -25.43 34.68
C ASN A 118 -28.40 -25.73 34.46
N SER A 119 -28.77 -26.58 33.48
CA SER A 119 -29.99 -27.38 33.59
C SER A 119 -29.97 -28.62 32.67
N ILE A 120 -30.01 -29.73 33.38
CA ILE A 120 -30.34 -31.12 33.07
C ILE A 120 -31.46 -31.32 32.01
N ASN A 121 -31.28 -32.41 31.24
CA ASN A 121 -32.22 -33.20 30.40
C ASN A 121 -32.54 -32.76 28.96
N GLY A 122 -32.21 -33.63 28.01
CA GLY A 122 -32.71 -33.60 26.63
C GLY A 122 -31.95 -34.54 25.69
N SER A 123 -32.30 -35.83 25.74
CA SER A 123 -31.76 -36.89 24.87
C SER A 123 -32.09 -36.68 23.38
N SER A 124 -31.09 -36.79 22.51
CA SER A 124 -31.28 -37.34 21.15
C SER A 124 -29.99 -37.92 20.59
N VAL A 125 -30.06 -39.23 20.35
CA VAL A 125 -29.07 -40.12 19.75
C VAL A 125 -28.66 -39.66 18.36
N SER A 126 -27.36 -39.65 18.06
CA SER A 126 -26.84 -39.85 16.70
C SER A 126 -25.40 -40.36 16.75
N SER A 127 -25.28 -41.67 16.52
CA SER A 127 -24.23 -42.35 15.75
C SER A 127 -22.77 -42.17 16.16
N ASN A 128 -22.31 -43.13 16.98
CA ASN A 128 -20.91 -43.46 17.22
C ASN A 128 -20.15 -43.73 15.90
N SER A 129 -19.25 -42.82 15.53
CA SER A 129 -17.96 -43.21 14.94
C SER A 129 -16.88 -42.83 15.94
N ASN A 130 -16.36 -43.82 16.68
CA ASN A 130 -15.17 -43.68 17.52
C ASN A 130 -13.95 -43.53 16.61
N ILE A 131 -13.84 -42.38 15.93
CA ILE A 131 -12.55 -41.88 15.48
C ILE A 131 -12.00 -41.18 16.71
N ASN A 132 -11.06 -41.83 17.40
CA ASN A 132 -10.23 -41.19 18.42
C ASN A 132 -9.37 -40.12 17.72
N SER A 133 -9.99 -39.01 17.33
CA SER A 133 -9.30 -37.84 16.82
C SER A 133 -8.71 -37.12 18.02
N VAL A 134 -7.40 -37.28 18.21
CA VAL A 134 -6.65 -36.48 19.17
C VAL A 134 -6.79 -35.02 18.72
N ARG A 135 -7.47 -34.21 19.53
CA ARG A 135 -7.59 -32.77 19.26
C ARG A 135 -6.32 -32.11 19.76
N LEU A 136 -5.55 -31.53 18.83
CA LEU A 136 -4.40 -30.73 19.19
C LEU A 136 -4.84 -29.41 19.86
N PRO A 137 -4.09 -28.91 20.86
CA PRO A 137 -4.29 -27.57 21.38
C PRO A 137 -4.28 -26.53 20.26
N LYS A 138 -5.23 -25.59 20.30
CA LYS A 138 -5.28 -24.52 19.30
C LYS A 138 -4.15 -23.54 19.57
N LEU A 139 -3.20 -23.45 18.65
CA LEU A 139 -2.16 -22.45 18.71
C LEU A 139 -2.73 -21.07 18.35
N GLN A 140 -2.55 -20.09 19.24
CA GLN A 140 -2.96 -18.71 19.02
C GLN A 140 -1.74 -17.85 18.72
N ILE A 141 -1.75 -17.18 17.56
CA ILE A 141 -0.72 -16.22 17.16
C ILE A 141 -1.41 -14.88 16.86
N ASP A 142 -0.86 -13.81 17.42
CA ASP A 142 -1.34 -12.46 17.17
C ASP A 142 -1.17 -12.10 15.69
N LYS A 143 -2.13 -11.37 15.11
CA LYS A 143 -2.01 -10.89 13.72
C LYS A 143 -1.07 -9.68 13.67
N TYR A 144 -0.15 -9.67 12.71
CA TYR A 144 0.67 -8.49 12.43
C TYR A 144 -0.10 -7.50 11.54
N PHE A 145 -0.31 -6.28 12.04
CA PHE A 145 -1.08 -5.24 11.33
C PHE A 145 -0.21 -4.28 10.49
N GLY A 146 1.09 -4.55 10.36
CA GLY A 146 1.99 -3.77 9.51
C GLY A 146 2.60 -2.53 10.16
N ASP A 147 2.62 -2.46 11.50
CA ASP A 147 3.36 -1.44 12.25
C ASP A 147 4.83 -1.87 12.41
N PRO A 148 5.80 -1.18 11.77
CA PRO A 148 7.21 -1.55 11.84
C PRO A 148 7.77 -1.58 13.27
N CYS A 149 7.23 -0.77 14.19
CA CYS A 149 7.67 -0.73 15.59
C CYS A 149 7.36 -2.03 16.33
N LEU A 150 6.31 -2.76 15.89
CA LEU A 150 5.86 -4.01 16.50
C LEU A 150 6.42 -5.26 15.80
N TRP A 151 7.20 -5.09 14.72
CA TRP A 151 7.70 -6.22 13.92
C TRP A 151 8.58 -7.16 14.74
N LEU A 152 9.49 -6.62 15.56
CA LEU A 152 10.40 -7.43 16.35
C LEU A 152 9.66 -8.25 17.41
N GLU A 153 8.69 -7.64 18.10
CA GLU A 153 7.87 -8.33 19.09
C GLU A 153 7.02 -9.42 18.46
N PHE A 154 6.38 -9.13 17.33
CA PHE A 154 5.62 -10.10 16.56
C PHE A 154 6.51 -11.27 16.11
N TRP A 155 7.68 -10.98 15.54
CA TRP A 155 8.59 -11.99 15.03
C TRP A 155 9.12 -12.89 16.13
N ASN A 156 9.46 -12.33 17.30
CA ASN A 156 9.88 -13.11 18.46
C ASN A 156 8.78 -14.06 18.97
N LYS A 157 7.54 -13.57 19.03
CA LYS A 157 6.38 -14.41 19.38
C LYS A 157 6.15 -15.51 18.35
N PHE A 158 6.22 -15.20 17.06
CA PHE A 158 6.08 -16.17 15.98
C PHE A 158 7.17 -17.25 16.06
N GLN A 159 8.42 -16.85 16.23
CA GLN A 159 9.57 -17.74 16.35
C GLN A 159 9.43 -18.71 17.52
N ASN A 160 9.04 -18.21 18.69
CA ASN A 160 8.89 -19.05 19.89
C ASN A 160 7.65 -19.95 19.84
N SER A 161 6.59 -19.53 19.16
CA SER A 161 5.34 -20.29 19.08
C SER A 161 5.28 -21.28 17.91
N ILE A 162 6.08 -21.10 16.85
CA ILE A 162 6.06 -21.93 15.62
C ILE A 162 7.45 -22.43 15.24
N ASP A 163 8.39 -21.53 15.00
CA ASP A 163 9.61 -21.85 14.25
C ASP A 163 10.64 -22.66 15.07
N LYS A 164 10.73 -22.36 16.36
CA LYS A 164 11.69 -22.96 17.29
C LYS A 164 11.04 -23.72 18.44
N ASN A 165 9.73 -23.96 18.35
CA ASN A 165 9.04 -24.73 19.37
C ASN A 165 9.23 -26.23 19.11
N GLU A 166 10.25 -26.82 19.72
CA GLU A 166 10.58 -28.25 19.59
C GLU A 166 9.52 -29.18 20.20
N THR A 167 8.51 -28.63 20.88
CA THR A 167 7.45 -29.39 21.56
C THR A 167 6.12 -29.42 20.80
N LEU A 168 6.05 -28.81 19.61
CA LEU A 168 4.91 -28.85 18.69
C LEU A 168 5.00 -29.97 17.66
#